data_AF-A0A9W8J364-F1
#
_entry.id   AF-A0A9W8J364-F1
#
_cell.length_a   1.000
_cell.length_b   1.000
_cell.length_c   1.000
_cell.angle_alpha   90.00
_cell.angle_beta   90.00
_cell.angle_gamma   90.00
#
_symmetry.space_group_name_H-M   'P 1'
#
loop_
_entity.id
_entity.type
_entity.pdbx_description
1 polymer ?
#
loop_
_entity_poly.entity_id
_entity_poly.type
_entity_poly.pdbx_seq_one_letter_code
_entity_poly.pdbx_strand_id
1 'polypeptide(L)'
;MTKIAVNYHQNLQTKDLPAQHDNEETINEVLSNLRTKTDDKDKAKLTTTLDYDEVSEALMSMPNRKASSLNGIPTKLWKNLAIKYQKASASGGKPEDLPPDIIDLLLSVYNDIEKYGVDPESNFAKGWMCPIYKKKDKTNIANYCPITVLNTDYKTFTKALTIKLAPTALKIIHPDQAGFLKGCRIDDHTELIKLMIQ
;
A
#
# COMPACT_ATOMS: atom_id res chain seq x y z
N MET A 1 21.20 -1.07 20.32
CA MET A 1 20.60 -0.58 19.06
C MET A 1 19.14 -1.00 18.92
N THR A 2 18.81 -2.29 18.77
CA THR A 2 17.42 -2.75 18.52
C THR A 2 16.40 -2.31 19.58
N LYS A 3 16.67 -2.53 20.87
CA LYS A 3 15.77 -2.10 21.96
C LYS A 3 15.59 -0.57 22.02
N ILE A 4 16.66 0.17 21.72
CA ILE A 4 16.65 1.65 21.68
C ILE A 4 15.75 2.14 20.56
N ALA A 5 15.86 1.54 19.36
CA ALA A 5 15.02 1.85 18.21
C ALA A 5 13.54 1.55 18.47
N VAL A 6 13.23 0.37 19.03
CA VAL A 6 11.86 -0.03 19.37
C VAL A 6 11.25 0.96 20.36
N ASN A 7 11.90 1.19 21.50
CA ASN A 7 11.38 2.10 22.53
C ASN A 7 11.20 3.52 22.00
N TYR A 8 12.19 4.03 21.24
CA TYR A 8 12.10 5.37 20.65
C TYR A 8 10.90 5.51 19.72
N HIS A 9 10.68 4.56 18.80
CA HIS A 9 9.58 4.64 17.85
C HIS A 9 8.22 4.31 18.46
N GLN A 10 8.13 3.41 19.45
CA GLN A 10 6.89 3.15 20.18
C GLN A 10 6.45 4.39 20.96
N ASN A 11 7.37 5.02 21.69
CA ASN A 11 7.08 6.25 22.42
C ASN A 11 6.68 7.39 21.47
N LEU A 12 7.27 7.45 20.27
CA LEU A 12 6.96 8.47 19.28
C LEU A 12 5.53 8.35 18.74
N GLN A 13 4.98 7.13 18.61
CA GLN A 13 3.62 6.92 18.10
C GLN A 13 2.53 7.47 19.02
N THR A 14 2.80 7.50 20.33
CA THR A 14 1.86 8.00 21.34
C THR A 14 2.20 9.42 21.80
N LYS A 15 3.31 9.97 21.32
CA LYS A 15 3.78 11.29 21.74
C LYS A 15 2.85 12.37 21.18
N ASP A 16 2.43 13.29 22.04
CA ASP A 16 1.64 14.47 21.65
C ASP A 16 0.25 14.13 21.05
N LEU A 17 -0.27 12.91 21.30
CA LEU A 17 -1.65 12.58 20.94
C LEU A 17 -2.63 13.42 21.79
N PRO A 18 -3.63 14.06 21.18
CA PRO A 18 -4.65 14.78 21.93
C PRO A 18 -5.44 13.83 22.85
N ALA A 19 -6.01 14.36 23.93
CA ALA A 19 -6.97 13.61 24.73
C ALA A 19 -8.14 13.17 23.82
N GLN A 20 -8.63 11.94 24.01
CA GLN A 20 -9.60 11.29 23.13
C GLN A 20 -10.98 11.98 23.03
N HIS A 21 -11.15 13.10 23.76
CA HIS A 21 -12.35 13.90 23.88
C HIS A 21 -12.26 15.12 22.94
N ASP A 22 -12.45 14.92 21.62
CA ASP A 22 -12.84 15.95 20.60
C ASP A 22 -12.70 15.51 19.13
N ASN A 23 -12.26 14.28 18.87
CA ASN A 23 -11.98 13.86 17.49
C ASN A 23 -13.21 13.90 16.58
N GLU A 24 -14.41 13.58 17.09
CA GLU A 24 -15.62 13.50 16.26
C GLU A 24 -16.08 14.87 15.76
N GLU A 25 -16.08 15.90 16.62
CA GLU A 25 -16.46 17.26 16.22
C GLU A 25 -15.48 17.81 15.19
N THR A 26 -14.18 17.62 15.42
CA THR A 26 -13.12 18.04 14.50
C THR A 26 -13.25 17.31 13.15
N ILE A 27 -13.52 16.00 13.15
CA ILE A 27 -13.73 15.22 11.93
C ILE A 27 -14.94 15.77 11.17
N ASN A 28 -16.05 16.00 11.85
CA ASN A 28 -17.26 16.54 11.22
C ASN A 28 -17.04 17.94 10.65
N GLU A 29 -16.31 18.81 11.35
CA GLU A 29 -15.93 20.13 10.87
C GLU A 29 -15.10 20.03 9.59
N VAL A 30 -14.05 19.20 9.57
CA VAL A 30 -13.22 18.98 8.37
C VAL A 30 -14.05 18.43 7.21
N LEU A 31 -14.89 17.43 7.47
CA LEU A 31 -15.75 16.84 6.45
C LEU A 31 -16.77 17.85 5.88
N SER A 32 -17.27 18.77 6.70
CA SER A 32 -18.20 19.82 6.25
C SER A 32 -17.56 20.81 5.27
N ASN A 33 -16.24 20.99 5.35
CA ASN A 33 -15.49 21.87 4.48
C ASN A 33 -15.11 21.25 3.12
N LEU A 34 -15.32 19.93 2.94
CA LEU A 34 -15.01 19.24 1.69
C LEU A 34 -16.06 19.54 0.62
N ARG A 35 -15.67 20.34 -0.38
CA ARG A 35 -16.53 20.74 -1.50
C ARG A 35 -16.52 19.74 -2.66
N THR A 36 -15.40 19.06 -2.87
CA THR A 36 -15.22 18.13 -4.00
C THR A 36 -15.70 16.74 -3.60
N LYS A 37 -16.60 16.16 -4.41
CA LYS A 37 -17.13 14.81 -4.23
C LYS A 37 -16.94 13.98 -5.49
N THR A 38 -16.87 12.66 -5.32
CA THR A 38 -16.78 11.73 -6.44
C THR A 38 -18.14 11.61 -7.14
N ASP A 39 -18.13 11.27 -8.43
CA ASP A 39 -19.35 10.92 -9.17
C ASP A 39 -19.89 9.56 -8.72
N ASP A 40 -21.19 9.33 -8.94
CA ASP A 40 -21.85 8.11 -8.47
C ASP A 40 -21.34 6.86 -9.19
N LYS A 41 -20.83 7.01 -10.42
CA LYS A 41 -20.16 5.93 -11.15
C LYS A 41 -18.87 5.49 -10.44
N ASP A 42 -18.03 6.43 -10.02
CA ASP A 42 -16.82 6.09 -9.29
C ASP A 42 -17.14 5.53 -7.90
N LYS A 43 -18.18 6.05 -7.22
CA LYS A 43 -18.64 5.46 -5.93
C LYS A 43 -19.01 4.00 -6.11
N ALA A 44 -19.84 3.70 -7.11
CA ALA A 44 -20.25 2.34 -7.41
C ALA A 44 -19.05 1.44 -7.69
N LYS A 45 -18.07 1.92 -8.49
CA LYS A 45 -16.83 1.18 -8.77
C LYS A 45 -15.97 0.96 -7.52
N LEU A 46 -15.82 1.96 -6.66
CA LEU A 46 -15.01 1.85 -5.44
C LEU A 46 -15.68 1.01 -4.35
N THR A 47 -17.00 0.79 -4.44
CA THR A 47 -17.76 -0.03 -3.48
C THR A 47 -17.73 -1.52 -3.84
N THR A 48 -17.35 -1.88 -5.07
CA THR A 48 -17.18 -3.30 -5.41
C THR A 48 -15.95 -3.86 -4.71
N THR A 49 -15.94 -5.16 -4.42
CA THR A 49 -14.74 -5.87 -3.95
C THR A 49 -13.70 -5.98 -5.07
N LEU A 50 -12.49 -6.40 -4.73
CA LEU A 50 -11.47 -6.70 -5.74
C LEU A 50 -11.91 -7.86 -6.65
N ASP A 51 -11.42 -7.85 -7.88
CA ASP A 51 -11.55 -8.96 -8.83
C ASP A 51 -10.20 -9.66 -9.12
N TYR A 52 -10.27 -10.77 -9.86
CA TYR A 52 -9.10 -11.58 -10.20
C TYR A 52 -8.09 -10.81 -11.06
N ASP A 53 -8.55 -9.99 -12.00
CA ASP A 53 -7.70 -9.25 -12.92
C ASP A 53 -6.96 -8.12 -12.19
N GLU A 54 -7.63 -7.42 -11.28
CA GLU A 54 -7.04 -6.40 -10.41
C GLU A 54 -5.90 -6.98 -9.55
N VAL A 55 -6.10 -8.17 -8.97
CA VAL A 55 -5.06 -8.86 -8.18
C VAL A 55 -3.92 -9.36 -9.07
N SER A 56 -4.24 -9.92 -10.23
CA SER A 56 -3.27 -10.38 -11.22
C SER A 56 -2.38 -9.24 -11.73
N GLU A 57 -2.99 -8.10 -12.12
CA GLU A 57 -2.28 -6.90 -12.57
C GLU A 57 -1.40 -6.35 -11.44
N ALA A 58 -1.93 -6.26 -10.22
CA ALA A 58 -1.17 -5.81 -9.06
C ALA A 58 0.07 -6.67 -8.84
N LEU A 59 -0.08 -8.00 -8.81
CA LEU A 59 1.02 -8.93 -8.61
C LEU A 59 2.07 -8.80 -9.72
N MET A 60 1.63 -8.78 -10.99
CA MET A 60 2.51 -8.77 -12.15
C MET A 60 3.25 -7.45 -12.34
N SER A 61 2.65 -6.33 -11.94
CA SER A 61 3.28 -4.99 -12.01
C SER A 61 4.41 -4.78 -10.99
N MET A 62 4.49 -5.60 -9.93
CA MET A 62 5.48 -5.40 -8.86
C MET A 62 6.92 -5.75 -9.28
N PRO A 63 7.95 -5.05 -8.77
CA PRO A 63 9.35 -5.37 -9.07
C PRO A 63 9.87 -6.63 -8.34
N ASN A 64 10.65 -7.47 -9.03
CA ASN A 64 11.09 -8.78 -8.51
C ASN A 64 12.19 -8.73 -7.43
N ARG A 65 13.06 -7.71 -7.45
CA ARG A 65 14.29 -7.64 -6.63
C ARG A 65 14.11 -6.89 -5.32
N LYS A 66 12.89 -6.82 -4.79
CA LYS A 66 12.61 -6.18 -3.50
C LYS A 66 12.88 -7.15 -2.36
N ALA A 67 13.27 -6.60 -1.20
CA ALA A 67 13.47 -7.38 0.01
C ALA A 67 12.15 -8.06 0.42
N SER A 68 12.24 -9.35 0.73
CA SER A 68 11.20 -10.09 1.45
C SER A 68 11.16 -9.63 2.90
N SER A 69 9.98 -9.70 3.51
CA SER A 69 9.78 -9.37 4.92
C SER A 69 9.89 -10.64 5.78
N LEU A 70 9.25 -10.64 6.94
CA LEU A 70 9.25 -11.68 7.97
C LEU A 70 9.01 -13.10 7.44
N ASN A 71 8.17 -13.25 6.41
CA ASN A 71 7.87 -14.57 5.83
C ASN A 71 8.96 -15.09 4.87
N GLY A 72 9.93 -14.26 4.48
CA GLY A 72 11.01 -14.63 3.57
C GLY A 72 10.57 -14.84 2.11
N ILE A 73 9.30 -14.67 1.76
CA ILE A 73 8.77 -15.00 0.44
C ILE A 73 8.94 -13.81 -0.54
N PRO A 74 9.78 -13.94 -1.58
CA PRO A 74 10.03 -12.85 -2.51
C PRO A 74 8.93 -12.76 -3.59
N THR A 75 8.74 -11.57 -4.14
CA THR A 75 7.82 -11.30 -5.28
C THR A 75 8.02 -12.23 -6.47
N LYS A 76 9.27 -12.62 -6.76
CA LYS A 76 9.57 -13.55 -7.85
C LYS A 76 8.88 -14.91 -7.67
N LEU A 77 8.78 -15.40 -6.44
CA LEU A 77 8.15 -16.70 -6.17
C LEU A 77 6.65 -16.63 -6.44
N TRP A 78 5.96 -15.61 -5.91
CA TRP A 78 4.53 -15.37 -6.16
C TRP A 78 4.20 -15.31 -7.66
N LYS A 79 4.96 -14.52 -8.42
CA LYS A 79 4.78 -14.43 -9.88
C LYS A 79 5.00 -15.76 -10.58
N ASN A 80 6.04 -16.50 -10.20
CA ASN A 80 6.33 -17.80 -10.82
C ASN A 80 5.20 -18.80 -10.58
N LEU A 81 4.58 -18.80 -9.39
CA LEU A 81 3.44 -19.66 -9.10
C LEU A 81 2.22 -19.28 -9.94
N ALA A 82 1.88 -17.99 -10.01
CA ALA A 82 0.80 -17.49 -10.86
C ALA A 82 1.01 -17.85 -12.35
N ILE A 83 2.23 -17.62 -12.88
CA ILE A 83 2.57 -17.95 -14.28
C ILE A 83 2.49 -19.46 -14.53
N LYS A 84 2.92 -20.30 -13.57
CA LYS A 84 2.83 -21.76 -13.70
C LYS A 84 1.37 -22.21 -13.81
N TYR A 85 0.50 -21.67 -12.96
CA TYR A 85 -0.93 -21.96 -13.03
C TYR A 85 -1.55 -21.55 -14.36
N GLN A 86 -1.33 -20.31 -14.79
CA GLN A 86 -1.84 -19.80 -16.08
C GLN A 86 -1.40 -20.67 -17.26
N LYS A 87 -0.13 -21.12 -17.27
CA LYS A 87 0.38 -22.01 -18.34
C LYS A 87 -0.24 -23.40 -18.29
N ALA A 88 -0.41 -23.96 -17.11
CA ALA A 88 -0.98 -25.30 -16.95
C ALA A 88 -2.47 -25.32 -17.32
N SER A 89 -3.21 -24.29 -16.88
CA SER A 89 -4.62 -24.08 -17.24
C SER A 89 -4.80 -23.89 -18.76
N ALA A 90 -3.94 -23.09 -19.40
CA ALA A 90 -3.95 -22.92 -20.86
C ALA A 90 -3.62 -24.19 -21.64
N SER A 91 -2.89 -25.14 -21.03
CA SER A 91 -2.49 -26.40 -21.66
C SER A 91 -3.58 -27.48 -21.57
N GLY A 92 -4.76 -27.17 -21.02
CA GLY A 92 -5.88 -28.12 -20.90
C GLY A 92 -5.62 -29.25 -19.91
N GLY A 93 -4.74 -29.03 -18.92
CA GLY A 93 -4.48 -30.01 -17.86
C GLY A 93 -5.74 -30.30 -17.04
N LYS A 94 -5.86 -31.52 -16.52
CA LYS A 94 -6.97 -31.87 -15.63
C LYS A 94 -6.89 -31.04 -14.34
N PRO A 95 -8.04 -30.65 -13.74
CA PRO A 95 -8.05 -29.83 -12.53
C PRO A 95 -7.26 -30.40 -11.35
N GLU A 96 -7.22 -31.74 -11.26
CA GLU A 96 -6.50 -32.50 -10.24
C GLU A 96 -4.96 -32.43 -10.34
N ASP A 97 -4.44 -32.12 -11.54
CA ASP A 97 -3.00 -32.02 -11.80
C ASP A 97 -2.51 -30.56 -11.88
N LEU A 98 -3.42 -29.58 -11.73
CA LEU A 98 -3.06 -28.16 -11.81
C LEU A 98 -2.35 -27.72 -10.52
N PRO A 99 -1.32 -26.86 -10.64
CA PRO A 99 -0.77 -26.20 -9.47
C PRO A 99 -1.84 -25.30 -8.82
N PRO A 100 -1.69 -24.92 -7.55
CA PRO A 100 -2.67 -24.05 -6.89
C PRO A 100 -2.79 -22.69 -7.58
N ASP A 101 -4.02 -22.21 -7.75
CA ASP A 101 -4.30 -20.86 -8.20
C ASP A 101 -4.01 -19.87 -7.08
N ILE A 102 -2.83 -19.28 -7.14
CA ILE A 102 -2.39 -18.32 -6.14
C ILE A 102 -3.13 -16.98 -6.26
N ILE A 103 -3.62 -16.61 -7.45
CA ILE A 103 -4.33 -15.33 -7.61
C ILE A 103 -5.73 -15.47 -6.97
N ASP A 104 -6.43 -16.57 -7.22
CA ASP A 104 -7.72 -16.85 -6.60
C ASP A 104 -7.61 -16.98 -5.07
N LEU A 105 -6.56 -17.65 -4.57
CA LEU A 105 -6.29 -17.71 -3.14
C LEU A 105 -6.09 -16.31 -2.54
N LEU A 106 -5.25 -15.48 -3.16
CA LEU A 106 -5.02 -14.10 -2.68
C LEU A 106 -6.30 -13.27 -2.74
N LEU A 107 -7.10 -13.41 -3.80
CA LEU A 107 -8.39 -12.74 -3.95
C LEU A 107 -9.35 -13.10 -2.82
N SER A 108 -9.45 -14.39 -2.50
CA SER A 108 -10.30 -14.86 -1.41
C SER A 108 -9.91 -14.23 -0.06
N VAL A 109 -8.60 -14.17 0.22
CA VAL A 109 -8.06 -13.56 1.45
C VAL A 109 -8.30 -12.05 1.46
N TYR A 110 -8.12 -11.36 0.33
CA TYR A 110 -8.30 -9.91 0.28
C TYR A 110 -9.76 -9.50 0.45
N ASN A 111 -10.69 -10.22 -0.16
CA ASN A 111 -12.12 -9.96 -0.01
C ASN A 111 -12.61 -10.31 1.39
N ASP A 112 -12.03 -11.34 2.03
CA ASP A 112 -12.27 -11.64 3.44
C ASP A 112 -11.80 -10.50 4.35
N ILE A 113 -10.58 -9.99 4.13
CA ILE A 113 -10.01 -8.84 4.85
C ILE A 113 -10.84 -7.57 4.63
N GLU A 114 -11.32 -7.32 3.42
CA GLU A 114 -12.16 -6.14 3.12
C GLU A 114 -13.49 -6.20 3.88
N LYS A 115 -14.04 -7.39 4.06
CA LYS A 115 -15.34 -7.60 4.72
C LYS A 115 -15.24 -7.65 6.25
N TYR A 116 -14.23 -8.33 6.80
CA TYR A 116 -14.13 -8.62 8.23
C TYR A 116 -12.95 -7.95 8.92
N GLY A 117 -12.06 -7.30 8.15
CA GLY A 117 -10.81 -6.73 8.65
C GLY A 117 -9.68 -7.75 8.70
N VAL A 118 -8.49 -7.27 9.05
CA VAL A 118 -7.31 -8.13 9.22
C VAL A 118 -7.41 -8.86 10.57
N ASP A 119 -7.27 -10.19 10.55
CA ASP A 119 -7.17 -10.99 11.77
C ASP A 119 -5.97 -10.53 12.64
N PRO A 120 -6.20 -10.11 13.91
CA PRO A 120 -5.14 -9.68 14.83
C PRO A 120 -4.06 -10.74 15.10
N GLU A 121 -4.41 -12.02 15.04
CA GLU A 121 -3.47 -13.12 15.28
C GLU A 121 -2.61 -13.41 14.04
N SER A 122 -3.07 -12.96 12.86
CA SER A 122 -2.32 -13.12 11.63
C SER A 122 -1.05 -12.26 11.60
N ASN A 123 -0.07 -12.72 10.81
CA ASN A 123 1.14 -11.94 10.53
C ASN A 123 1.00 -11.07 9.26
N PHE A 124 -0.20 -10.94 8.69
CA PHE A 124 -0.43 -10.29 7.40
C PHE A 124 0.02 -8.83 7.39
N ALA A 125 -0.43 -8.05 8.37
CA ALA A 125 -0.08 -6.63 8.51
C ALA A 125 1.23 -6.38 9.29
N LYS A 126 1.96 -7.44 9.70
CA LYS A 126 3.23 -7.27 10.41
C LYS A 126 4.36 -6.97 9.43
N GLY A 127 5.25 -6.07 9.84
CA GLY A 127 6.40 -5.65 9.05
C GLY A 127 7.69 -5.63 9.85
N TRP A 128 8.81 -5.72 9.16
CA TRP A 128 10.14 -5.65 9.76
C TRP A 128 10.70 -4.24 9.67
N MET A 129 10.91 -3.58 10.82
CA MET A 129 11.48 -2.24 10.87
C MET A 129 13.01 -2.28 10.77
N CYS A 130 13.56 -1.60 9.77
CA CYS A 130 14.99 -1.38 9.55
C CYS A 130 15.32 0.13 9.67
N PRO A 131 15.95 0.57 10.77
CA PRO A 131 16.47 1.93 10.88
C PRO A 131 17.68 2.14 9.94
N ILE A 132 17.60 3.11 9.03
CA ILE A 132 18.69 3.47 8.11
C ILE A 132 19.24 4.84 8.51
N TYR A 133 20.55 4.92 8.73
CA TYR A 133 21.20 6.18 9.08
C TYR A 133 20.99 7.24 7.98
N LYS A 134 20.54 8.44 8.35
CA LYS A 134 20.31 9.55 7.43
C LYS A 134 21.46 10.57 7.45
N LYS A 135 21.68 11.25 8.59
CA LYS A 135 22.70 12.29 8.78
C LYS A 135 22.92 12.61 10.26
N LYS A 136 24.00 13.34 10.61
CA LYS A 136 24.39 13.77 11.98
C LYS A 136 25.02 12.64 12.82
N ASP A 137 24.92 12.73 14.14
CA ASP A 137 25.54 11.77 15.04
C ASP A 137 24.91 10.36 14.91
N LYS A 138 25.75 9.35 14.70
CA LYS A 138 25.35 7.93 14.59
C LYS A 138 24.95 7.32 15.94
N THR A 139 25.29 7.95 17.07
CA THR A 139 24.90 7.44 18.39
C THR A 139 23.45 7.80 18.74
N ASN A 140 22.86 8.78 18.04
CA ASN A 140 21.49 9.22 18.28
C ASN A 140 20.49 8.54 17.32
N ILE A 141 19.54 7.80 17.90
CA ILE A 141 18.52 7.05 17.13
C ILE A 141 17.59 7.94 16.30
N ALA A 142 17.36 9.19 16.71
CA ALA A 142 16.52 10.13 15.97
C ALA A 142 17.09 10.50 14.58
N ASN A 143 18.39 10.23 14.37
CA ASN A 143 19.08 10.47 13.10
C ASN A 143 18.95 9.31 12.10
N TYR A 144 18.23 8.26 12.47
CA TYR A 144 17.91 7.11 11.63
C TYR A 144 16.48 7.22 11.10
N CYS A 145 16.31 6.97 9.81
CA CYS A 145 15.01 6.88 9.16
C CYS A 145 14.52 5.43 9.25
N PRO A 146 13.41 5.15 9.94
CA PRO A 146 12.86 3.80 9.97
C PRO A 146 12.24 3.46 8.60
N ILE A 147 12.59 2.30 8.06
CA ILE A 147 11.92 1.71 6.90
C ILE A 147 11.28 0.39 7.32
N THR A 148 9.98 0.26 7.12
CA THR A 148 9.27 -1.00 7.39
C THR A 148 9.18 -1.84 6.11
N VAL A 149 9.78 -3.02 6.12
CA VAL A 149 9.67 -4.00 5.05
C VAL A 149 8.41 -4.83 5.30
N LEU A 150 7.41 -4.71 4.43
CA LEU A 150 6.14 -5.44 4.53
C LEU A 150 6.14 -6.72 3.68
N ASN A 151 5.29 -7.68 4.04
CA ASN A 151 5.13 -8.92 3.28
C ASN A 151 4.63 -8.64 1.85
N THR A 152 4.94 -9.56 0.93
CA THR A 152 4.66 -9.38 -0.51
C THR A 152 3.18 -9.46 -0.83
N ASP A 153 2.44 -10.34 -0.17
CA ASP A 153 0.98 -10.43 -0.17
C ASP A 153 0.34 -9.10 0.25
N TYR A 154 0.76 -8.53 1.38
CA TYR A 154 0.29 -7.21 1.83
C TYR A 154 0.56 -6.11 0.78
N LYS A 155 1.75 -6.12 0.17
CA LYS A 155 2.11 -5.18 -0.90
C LYS A 155 1.26 -5.39 -2.16
N THR A 156 0.89 -6.63 -2.46
CA THR A 156 0.03 -6.96 -3.60
C THR A 156 -1.39 -6.44 -3.35
N PHE A 157 -1.93 -6.66 -2.15
CA PHE A 157 -3.23 -6.14 -1.73
C PHE A 157 -3.29 -4.61 -1.85
N THR A 158 -2.36 -3.92 -1.20
CA THR A 158 -2.32 -2.44 -1.23
C THR A 158 -2.07 -1.90 -2.65
N LYS A 159 -1.34 -2.62 -3.49
CA LYS A 159 -1.16 -2.27 -4.90
C LYS A 159 -2.44 -2.43 -5.71
N ALA A 160 -3.23 -3.48 -5.50
CA ALA A 160 -4.53 -3.69 -6.14
C ALA A 160 -5.49 -2.55 -5.78
N LEU A 161 -5.60 -2.24 -4.47
CA LEU A 161 -6.39 -1.10 -4.00
C LEU A 161 -5.92 0.23 -4.62
N THR A 162 -4.61 0.43 -4.75
CA THR A 162 -4.05 1.64 -5.39
C THR A 162 -4.44 1.74 -6.86
N ILE A 163 -4.38 0.62 -7.61
CA ILE A 163 -4.78 0.58 -9.03
C ILE A 163 -6.26 0.94 -9.18
N LYS A 164 -7.11 0.39 -8.29
CA LYS A 164 -8.54 0.67 -8.26
C LYS A 164 -8.87 2.12 -7.91
N LEU A 165 -8.18 2.68 -6.89
CA LEU A 165 -8.42 4.02 -6.36
C LEU A 165 -7.86 5.14 -7.24
N ALA A 166 -6.71 4.93 -7.88
CA ALA A 166 -5.97 5.99 -8.55
C ALA A 166 -6.78 6.80 -9.60
N PRO A 167 -7.59 6.18 -10.50
CA PRO A 167 -8.36 6.93 -11.49
C PRO A 167 -9.36 7.92 -10.86
N THR A 168 -9.96 7.56 -9.73
CA THR A 168 -10.91 8.43 -9.01
C THR A 168 -10.18 9.48 -8.19
N ALA A 169 -9.09 9.10 -7.51
CA ALA A 169 -8.28 10.02 -6.73
C ALA A 169 -7.77 11.21 -7.56
N LEU A 170 -7.33 10.95 -8.80
CA LEU A 170 -6.84 12.00 -9.71
C LEU A 170 -7.91 13.03 -10.13
N LYS A 171 -9.20 12.71 -10.00
CA LYS A 171 -10.29 13.66 -10.32
C LYS A 171 -10.58 14.63 -9.16
N ILE A 172 -10.17 14.28 -7.95
CA ILE A 172 -10.57 14.96 -6.71
C ILE A 172 -9.40 15.73 -6.09
N ILE A 173 -8.19 15.19 -6.24
CA ILE A 173 -6.96 15.80 -5.74
C ILE A 173 -6.72 17.13 -6.46
N HIS A 174 -6.34 18.16 -5.70
CA HIS A 174 -6.04 19.47 -6.24
C HIS A 174 -4.86 19.41 -7.24
N PRO A 175 -4.89 20.13 -8.38
CA PRO A 175 -3.83 20.08 -9.39
C PRO A 175 -2.42 20.38 -8.87
N ASP A 176 -2.32 21.22 -7.84
CA ASP A 176 -1.02 21.59 -7.23
C ASP A 176 -0.35 20.43 -6.48
N GLN A 177 -1.09 19.37 -6.14
CA GLN A 177 -0.54 18.21 -5.47
C GLN A 177 0.17 17.31 -6.48
N ALA A 178 1.50 17.36 -6.57
CA ALA A 178 2.29 16.44 -7.43
C ALA A 178 2.76 15.17 -6.72
N GLY A 179 2.69 15.13 -5.38
CA GLY A 179 3.28 14.05 -4.60
C GLY A 179 2.67 12.69 -4.95
N PHE A 180 3.50 11.77 -5.47
CA PHE A 180 3.14 10.37 -5.72
C PHE A 180 1.99 10.14 -6.71
N LEU A 181 1.65 11.14 -7.53
CA LEU A 181 0.64 11.01 -8.58
C LEU A 181 1.24 10.53 -9.89
N LYS A 182 0.47 9.70 -10.61
CA LYS A 182 0.87 9.24 -11.95
C LYS A 182 0.84 10.43 -12.90
N GLY A 183 1.97 10.67 -13.59
CA GLY A 183 2.09 11.73 -14.59
C GLY A 183 2.54 13.08 -14.03
N CYS A 184 2.73 13.20 -12.71
CA CYS A 184 3.33 14.38 -12.09
C CYS A 184 4.80 14.10 -11.76
N ARG A 185 5.68 15.05 -12.05
CA ARG A 185 7.09 14.99 -11.71
C ARG A 185 7.50 16.20 -10.89
N ILE A 186 8.57 16.06 -10.10
CA ILE A 186 9.08 17.15 -9.25
C ILE A 186 9.63 18.32 -10.06
N ASP A 187 10.08 18.05 -11.29
CA ASP A 187 10.54 19.06 -12.23
C ASP A 187 9.42 19.97 -12.72
N ASP A 188 8.19 19.47 -12.88
CA ASP A 188 7.03 20.27 -13.31
C ASP A 188 6.80 21.46 -12.36
N HIS A 189 6.82 21.21 -11.05
CA HIS A 189 6.70 22.25 -10.02
C HIS A 189 7.91 23.18 -9.97
N THR A 190 9.11 22.64 -10.18
CA THR A 190 10.33 23.46 -10.19
C THR A 190 10.33 24.41 -11.39
N GLU A 191 9.85 23.97 -12.55
CA GLU A 191 9.71 24.77 -13.76
C GLU A 191 8.62 25.83 -13.61
N LEU A 192 7.46 25.46 -13.05
CA LEU A 192 6.38 26.41 -12.73
C LEU A 192 6.89 27.56 -11.85
N ILE A 193 7.64 27.25 -10.77
CA ILE A 193 8.21 28.27 -9.89
C ILE A 193 9.18 29.19 -10.66
N LYS A 194 10.01 28.63 -11.55
CA LYS A 194 10.94 29.44 -12.36
C LYS A 194 10.19 30.39 -13.29
N LEU A 195 9.10 29.94 -13.91
CA LEU A 195 8.25 30.77 -14.78
C LEU A 195 7.56 31.90 -14.01
N MET A 196 7.17 31.66 -12.74
CA MET A 196 6.51 32.68 -11.92
C MET A 196 7.45 33.77 -11.39
N ILE A 197 8.76 33.49 -11.31
CA ILE A 197 9.77 34.42 -10.77
C ILE A 197 10.40 35.28 -11.89
N GLN A 198 10.23 34.91 -13.16
CA GLN A 198 10.69 35.66 -14.34
C GLN A 198 9.68 36.73 -14.76
#